data_AF-A0A7M1LEE3-F1
#
_entry.id   AF-A0A7M1LEE3-F1
#
_cell.length_a   1.000
_cell.length_b   1.000
_cell.length_c   1.000
_cell.angle_alpha   90.00
_cell.angle_beta   90.00
_cell.angle_gamma   90.00
#
_symmetry.space_group_name_H-M   'P 1'
#
loop_
_entity.id
_entity.type
_entity.pdbx_description
1 polymer ?
#
loop_
_entity_poly.entity_id
_entity_poly.type
_entity_poly.pdbx_seq_one_letter_code
_entity_poly.pdbx_strand_id
1 'polypeptide(L)'
;MKKGGVEGLVIIAIVLFVIFKVIVPKFKDGAGNQILTFQALSELETAIEDIRSYNMKYGNLTQIGLMTSAQGFENSNDRLEIGKSYLYGIKKPDGTAYWCATFEIKPDGNENYIFVNGTSDNSPECREFTSNPKFSQLRKTKLNY
;
A
#
# COMPACT_ATOMS: atom_id res chain seq x y z
N MET A 1 -8.87 -4.81 62.70
CA MET A 1 -7.61 -4.62 61.96
C MET A 1 -7.93 -4.31 60.51
N LYS A 2 -7.86 -3.05 60.08
CA LYS A 2 -7.93 -2.67 58.66
C LYS A 2 -6.52 -2.31 58.21
N LYS A 3 -5.79 -3.30 57.68
CA LYS A 3 -4.50 -3.12 57.00
C LYS A 3 -4.64 -3.80 55.65
N GLY A 4 -4.93 -3.02 54.62
CA GLY A 4 -5.13 -3.51 53.25
C GLY A 4 -5.59 -2.37 52.34
N GLY A 5 -4.90 -1.23 52.39
CA GLY A 5 -5.42 0.03 51.82
C GLY A 5 -4.50 0.78 50.87
N VAL A 6 -3.24 0.38 50.70
CA VAL A 6 -2.30 1.16 49.87
C VAL A 6 -1.49 0.27 48.92
N GLU A 7 -0.99 -0.88 49.40
CA GLU A 7 -0.11 -1.73 48.58
C GLU A 7 -0.84 -2.40 47.40
N GLY A 8 -2.11 -2.82 47.56
CA GLY A 8 -2.91 -3.39 46.47
C GLY A 8 -3.30 -2.36 45.40
N LEU A 9 -3.54 -1.09 45.79
CA LEU A 9 -3.84 0.00 44.86
C LEU A 9 -2.62 0.39 44.03
N VAL A 10 -1.43 0.37 44.63
CA VAL A 10 -0.17 0.63 43.92
C VAL A 10 0.10 -0.46 42.88
N ILE A 11 -0.11 -1.73 43.20
CA ILE A 11 0.06 -2.83 42.24
C ILE A 11 -0.95 -2.70 41.09
N ILE A 12 -2.22 -2.41 41.37
CA ILE A 12 -3.25 -2.20 40.34
C ILE A 12 -2.89 -1.00 39.45
N ALA A 13 -2.40 0.10 40.03
CA ALA A 13 -1.96 1.27 39.27
C ALA A 13 -0.75 0.98 38.38
N ILE A 14 0.22 0.17 38.86
CA ILE A 14 1.36 -0.27 38.05
C ILE A 14 0.91 -1.18 36.91
N VAL A 15 0.01 -2.15 37.17
CA VAL A 15 -0.52 -3.04 36.13
C VAL A 15 -1.29 -2.24 35.07
N LEU A 16 -2.13 -1.29 35.48
CA LEU A 16 -2.84 -0.39 34.56
C LEU A 16 -1.87 0.49 33.76
N PHE A 17 -0.82 1.01 34.40
CA PHE A 17 0.21 1.80 33.71
C PHE A 17 1.01 0.97 32.71
N VAL A 18 1.39 -0.27 33.04
CA VAL A 18 2.09 -1.19 32.12
C VAL A 18 1.20 -1.58 30.95
N ILE A 19 -0.08 -1.90 31.19
CA ILE A 19 -1.07 -2.14 30.13
C ILE A 19 -1.17 -0.90 29.24
N PHE A 20 -1.36 0.29 29.82
CA PHE A 20 -1.52 1.51 29.05
C PHE A 20 -0.26 1.88 28.24
N LYS A 21 0.94 1.69 28.81
CA LYS A 21 2.18 2.09 28.15
C LYS A 21 2.74 1.06 27.17
N VAL A 22 2.44 -0.22 27.33
CA VAL A 22 2.96 -1.30 26.45
C VAL A 22 1.96 -1.71 25.38
N ILE A 23 0.65 -1.68 25.70
CA ILE A 23 -0.39 -2.17 24.79
C ILE A 23 -0.90 -1.05 23.88
N VAL A 24 -1.20 0.14 24.42
CA VAL A 24 -1.76 1.25 23.63
C VAL A 24 -0.87 1.72 22.46
N PRO A 25 0.48 1.85 22.58
CA PRO A 25 1.27 2.26 21.43
C PRO A 25 1.22 1.24 20.29
N LYS A 26 1.15 -0.07 20.57
CA LYS A 26 1.06 -1.11 19.53
C LYS A 26 -0.24 -1.05 18.73
N PHE A 27 -1.33 -0.53 19.30
CA PHE A 27 -2.60 -0.36 18.60
C PHE A 27 -2.69 0.92 17.78
N LYS A 28 -1.89 1.96 18.12
CA LYS A 28 -1.89 3.23 17.36
C LYS A 28 -1.18 3.13 16.02
N ASP A 29 -0.08 2.39 15.94
CA ASP A 29 0.66 2.22 14.68
C ASP A 29 -0.06 1.29 13.69
N GLY A 30 -0.77 0.27 14.19
CA GLY A 30 -1.46 -0.71 13.34
C GLY A 30 -2.66 -0.16 12.56
N ALA A 31 -3.48 0.68 13.19
CA ALA A 31 -4.68 1.23 12.52
C ALA A 31 -4.32 2.29 11.46
N GLY A 32 -3.27 3.10 11.69
CA GLY A 32 -2.78 4.08 10.72
C GLY A 32 -2.20 3.42 9.47
N ASN A 33 -1.43 2.35 9.65
CA ASN A 33 -0.87 1.57 8.55
C ASN A 33 -1.94 0.87 7.70
N GLN A 34 -3.04 0.40 8.31
CA GLN A 34 -4.19 -0.16 7.61
C GLN A 34 -4.89 0.84 6.69
N ILE A 35 -5.10 2.06 7.17
CA ILE A 35 -5.76 3.11 6.37
C ILE A 35 -4.89 3.48 5.18
N LEU A 36 -3.59 3.70 5.40
CA LEU A 36 -2.65 4.06 4.34
C LEU A 36 -2.50 2.93 3.30
N THR A 37 -2.47 1.68 3.75
CA THR A 37 -2.44 0.51 2.87
C THR A 37 -3.68 0.44 2.00
N PHE A 38 -4.87 0.59 2.60
CA PHE A 38 -6.12 0.57 1.86
C PHE A 38 -6.23 1.73 0.85
N GLN A 39 -5.77 2.92 1.25
CA GLN A 39 -5.72 4.09 0.37
C GLN A 39 -4.81 3.83 -0.83
N ALA A 40 -3.57 3.36 -0.60
CA ALA A 40 -2.62 3.05 -1.67
C ALA A 40 -3.16 1.95 -2.62
N LEU A 41 -3.82 0.91 -2.09
CA LEU A 41 -4.42 -0.12 -2.96
C LEU A 41 -5.60 0.38 -3.78
N SER A 42 -6.40 1.30 -3.22
CA SER A 42 -7.51 1.90 -3.95
C SER A 42 -7.04 2.88 -5.01
N GLU A 43 -6.01 3.66 -4.69
CA GLU A 43 -5.34 4.52 -5.65
C GLU A 43 -4.70 3.69 -6.79
N LEU A 44 -4.04 2.57 -6.49
CA LEU A 44 -3.49 1.66 -7.50
C LEU A 44 -4.57 1.09 -8.42
N GLU A 45 -5.71 0.68 -7.88
CA GLU A 45 -6.86 0.21 -8.66
C GLU A 45 -7.34 1.30 -9.63
N THR A 46 -7.58 2.52 -9.14
CA THR A 46 -7.96 3.66 -9.98
C THR A 46 -6.89 3.96 -11.03
N ALA A 47 -5.61 3.91 -10.67
CA ALA A 47 -4.52 4.11 -11.61
C ALA A 47 -4.52 3.08 -12.75
N ILE A 48 -4.80 1.82 -12.42
CA ILE A 48 -4.96 0.75 -13.41
C ILE A 48 -6.13 1.08 -14.35
N GLU A 49 -7.28 1.46 -13.81
CA GLU A 49 -8.46 1.83 -14.62
C GLU A 49 -8.21 3.05 -15.51
N ASP A 50 -7.53 4.07 -14.98
CA ASP A 50 -7.13 5.28 -15.69
C ASP A 50 -6.21 4.94 -16.87
N ILE A 51 -5.17 4.12 -16.64
CA ILE A 51 -4.23 3.67 -17.69
C ILE A 51 -4.97 2.88 -18.77
N ARG A 52 -5.86 1.96 -18.38
CA ARG A 52 -6.65 1.17 -19.33
C ARG A 52 -7.55 2.06 -20.18
N SER A 53 -8.27 2.98 -19.53
CA SER A 53 -9.16 3.94 -20.19
C SER A 53 -8.39 4.86 -21.14
N TYR A 54 -7.22 5.34 -20.72
CA TYR A 54 -6.34 6.16 -21.54
C TYR A 54 -5.84 5.38 -22.77
N ASN A 55 -5.35 4.15 -22.56
CA ASN A 55 -4.85 3.32 -23.65
C ASN A 55 -5.94 2.97 -24.66
N MET A 56 -7.16 2.69 -24.22
CA MET A 56 -8.31 2.49 -25.12
C MET A 56 -8.63 3.73 -25.94
N LYS A 57 -8.58 4.91 -25.33
CA LYS A 57 -8.97 6.17 -25.97
C LYS A 57 -7.94 6.68 -26.97
N TYR A 58 -6.64 6.53 -26.65
CA TYR A 58 -5.55 7.15 -27.41
C TYR A 58 -4.63 6.13 -28.11
N GLY A 59 -4.78 4.84 -27.81
CA GLY A 59 -3.99 3.75 -28.40
C GLY A 59 -2.52 3.70 -28.00
N ASN A 60 -2.09 4.60 -27.10
CA ASN A 60 -0.69 4.73 -26.70
C ASN A 60 -0.57 5.07 -25.21
N LEU A 61 0.48 4.56 -24.59
CA LEU A 61 0.87 4.91 -23.22
C LEU A 61 1.74 6.18 -23.21
N THR A 62 1.67 6.95 -22.13
CA THR A 62 2.44 8.18 -21.93
C THR A 62 2.99 8.27 -20.50
N GLN A 63 3.35 9.46 -20.03
CA GLN A 63 3.78 9.70 -18.65
C GLN A 63 2.72 9.28 -17.64
N ILE A 64 3.14 8.60 -16.58
CA ILE A 64 2.25 8.06 -15.54
C ILE A 64 1.39 9.15 -14.91
N GLY A 65 1.97 10.31 -14.60
CA GLY A 65 1.28 11.45 -13.99
C GLY A 65 0.34 12.21 -14.94
N LEU A 66 0.40 11.94 -16.25
CA LEU A 66 -0.57 12.47 -17.21
C LEU A 66 -1.77 11.53 -17.38
N MET A 67 -1.58 10.24 -17.12
CA MET A 67 -2.64 9.24 -17.21
C MET A 67 -3.38 9.07 -15.90
N THR A 68 -2.69 9.18 -14.76
CA THR A 68 -3.21 8.85 -13.44
C THR A 68 -2.95 9.97 -12.45
N SER A 69 -3.77 10.07 -11.41
CA SER A 69 -3.53 10.95 -10.25
C SER A 69 -2.73 10.26 -9.12
N ALA A 70 -2.20 9.07 -9.40
CA ALA A 70 -1.59 8.20 -8.41
C ALA A 70 -0.25 8.75 -7.91
N GLN A 71 -0.18 9.00 -6.61
CA GLN A 71 1.02 9.45 -5.93
C GLN A 71 1.94 8.28 -5.57
N GLY A 72 1.43 7.06 -5.46
CA GLY A 72 2.17 5.88 -5.02
C GLY A 72 3.27 5.40 -5.97
N PHE A 73 3.38 5.95 -7.18
CA PHE A 73 4.49 5.66 -8.08
C PHE A 73 5.79 6.36 -7.63
N GLU A 74 6.92 5.66 -7.76
CA GLU A 74 8.25 6.22 -7.46
C GLU A 74 8.55 7.45 -8.33
N ASN A 75 8.28 7.35 -9.64
CA ASN A 75 8.45 8.45 -10.56
C ASN A 75 7.22 8.59 -11.46
N SER A 76 6.42 9.63 -11.22
CA SER A 76 5.23 9.93 -12.03
C SER A 76 5.55 10.58 -13.37
N ASN A 77 6.75 11.15 -13.55
CA ASN A 77 7.18 11.76 -14.81
C ASN A 77 7.68 10.71 -15.81
N ASP A 78 7.88 9.47 -15.37
CA ASP A 78 8.29 8.38 -16.24
C ASP A 78 7.20 8.05 -17.25
N ARG A 79 7.62 7.87 -18.51
CA ARG A 79 6.78 7.31 -19.56
C ARG A 79 6.53 5.84 -19.24
N LEU A 80 5.26 5.44 -19.23
CA LEU A 80 4.85 4.05 -19.10
C LEU A 80 5.08 3.31 -20.43
N GLU A 81 5.83 2.22 -20.37
CA GLU A 81 6.30 1.47 -21.54
C GLU A 81 6.12 -0.02 -21.31
N ILE A 82 5.85 -0.75 -22.40
CA ILE A 82 5.70 -2.21 -22.36
C ILE A 82 7.08 -2.85 -22.10
N GLY A 83 7.14 -3.76 -21.12
CA GLY A 83 8.36 -4.46 -20.69
C GLY A 83 9.23 -3.68 -19.71
N LYS A 84 8.84 -2.44 -19.34
CA LYS A 84 9.50 -1.68 -18.28
C LYS A 84 8.74 -1.84 -16.96
N SER A 85 9.50 -1.99 -15.88
CA SER A 85 8.98 -2.11 -14.52
C SER A 85 9.08 -0.77 -13.78
N TYR A 86 8.06 -0.47 -12.99
CA TYR A 86 7.93 0.75 -12.18
C TYR A 86 7.63 0.37 -10.75
N LEU A 87 8.16 1.10 -9.78
CA LEU A 87 7.85 0.88 -8.37
C LEU A 87 6.58 1.63 -7.98
N TYR A 88 5.72 0.93 -7.24
CA TYR A 88 4.52 1.45 -6.63
C TYR A 88 4.51 1.09 -5.14
N GLY A 89 3.99 1.99 -4.30
CA GLY A 89 4.08 1.81 -2.86
C GLY A 89 3.22 2.75 -2.04
N ILE A 90 3.40 2.66 -0.72
CA ILE A 90 2.74 3.52 0.26
C ILE A 90 3.63 4.73 0.50
N LYS A 91 3.09 5.93 0.28
CA LYS A 91 3.73 7.20 0.66
C LYS A 91 3.07 7.76 1.92
N LYS A 92 3.86 7.99 2.96
CA LYS A 92 3.42 8.63 4.20
C LYS A 92 3.48 10.16 4.06
N PRO A 93 2.66 10.91 4.83
CA PRO A 93 2.67 12.37 4.80
C PRO A 93 4.01 13.02 5.19
N ASP A 94 4.86 12.30 5.92
CA ASP A 94 6.20 12.74 6.31
C ASP A 94 7.25 12.60 5.19
N GLY A 95 6.85 12.12 4.01
CA GLY A 95 7.71 11.89 2.86
C GLY A 95 8.34 10.50 2.82
N THR A 96 8.12 9.66 3.84
CA THR A 96 8.59 8.27 3.83
C THR A 96 7.83 7.46 2.79
N ALA A 97 8.54 6.68 1.97
CA ALA A 97 7.95 5.81 0.97
C ALA A 97 8.37 4.34 1.19
N TYR A 98 7.41 3.43 1.05
CA TYR A 98 7.62 1.99 1.09
C TYR A 98 7.23 1.40 -0.26
N TRP A 99 8.21 0.94 -1.03
CA TRP A 99 8.01 0.45 -2.40
C TRP A 99 7.61 -1.03 -2.37
N CYS A 100 6.31 -1.28 -2.25
CA CYS A 100 5.78 -2.60 -1.95
C CYS A 100 5.47 -3.44 -3.19
N ALA A 101 5.36 -2.83 -4.37
CA ALA A 101 5.05 -3.53 -5.61
C ALA A 101 5.84 -3.03 -6.82
N THR A 102 6.08 -3.95 -7.74
CA THR A 102 6.45 -3.65 -9.13
C THR A 102 5.18 -3.62 -9.98
N PHE A 103 5.05 -2.60 -10.82
CA PHE A 103 4.04 -2.43 -11.84
C PHE A 103 4.69 -2.60 -13.21
N GLU A 104 4.19 -3.49 -14.05
CA GLU A 104 4.76 -3.75 -15.38
C GLU A 104 3.63 -4.04 -16.37
N ILE A 105 3.71 -3.48 -17.58
CA ILE A 105 2.85 -3.90 -18.69
C ILE A 105 3.65 -4.83 -19.58
N LYS A 106 3.16 -6.05 -19.82
CA LYS A 106 3.83 -6.98 -20.75
C LYS A 106 2.84 -7.86 -21.51
N PRO A 107 3.26 -8.41 -22.66
CA PRO A 107 2.46 -9.39 -23.39
C PRO A 107 2.26 -10.67 -22.57
N ASP A 108 1.06 -11.23 -22.63
CA ASP A 108 0.73 -12.57 -22.18
C ASP A 108 -0.17 -13.22 -23.24
N GLY A 109 0.43 -14.06 -24.09
CA GLY A 109 -0.18 -14.51 -25.33
C GLY A 109 -0.28 -13.38 -26.36
N ASN A 110 -1.50 -13.15 -26.88
CA ASN A 110 -1.77 -12.15 -27.92
C ASN A 110 -2.22 -10.79 -27.34
N GLU A 111 -2.32 -10.67 -26.02
CA GLU A 111 -2.86 -9.48 -25.35
C GLU A 111 -1.82 -8.92 -24.38
N ASN A 112 -1.91 -7.61 -24.12
CA ASN A 112 -1.08 -6.95 -23.11
C ASN A 112 -1.82 -6.94 -21.77
N TYR A 113 -1.09 -7.25 -20.70
CA TYR A 113 -1.60 -7.22 -19.33
C TYR A 113 -0.73 -6.31 -18.47
N ILE A 114 -1.39 -5.63 -17.54
CA ILE A 114 -0.77 -5.00 -16.39
C ILE A 114 -0.54 -6.08 -15.35
N PHE A 115 0.68 -6.18 -14.86
CA PHE A 115 1.08 -7.06 -13.77
C PHE A 115 1.51 -6.23 -12.59
N VAL A 116 1.00 -6.60 -11.42
CA VAL A 116 1.42 -6.05 -10.13
C VAL A 116 1.96 -7.19 -9.29
N ASN A 117 3.22 -7.11 -8.88
CA ASN A 117 3.89 -8.11 -8.05
C ASN A 117 4.52 -7.47 -6.83
N GLY A 118 4.56 -8.18 -5.71
CA GLY A 118 5.23 -7.69 -4.51
C GLY A 118 6.74 -7.55 -4.75
N THR A 119 7.36 -6.57 -4.13
CA THR A 119 8.82 -6.47 -4.06
C THR A 119 9.38 -7.41 -2.99
N SER A 120 10.70 -7.44 -2.82
CA SER A 120 11.36 -8.14 -1.70
C SER A 120 11.32 -7.36 -0.38
N ASP A 121 10.68 -6.18 -0.35
CA ASP A 121 10.55 -5.38 0.88
C ASP A 121 9.59 -6.06 1.85
N ASN A 122 10.12 -6.46 3.01
CA ASN A 122 9.40 -7.16 4.07
C ASN A 122 9.09 -6.26 5.28
N SER A 123 9.14 -4.93 5.10
CA SER A 123 8.64 -3.98 6.08
C SER A 123 7.19 -4.31 6.48
N PRO A 124 6.76 -3.95 7.71
CA PRO A 124 5.38 -4.14 8.14
C PRO A 124 4.36 -3.60 7.11
N GLU A 125 4.62 -2.42 6.55
CA GLU A 125 3.81 -1.74 5.54
C GLU A 125 3.66 -2.59 4.27
N CYS A 126 4.77 -3.11 3.72
CA CYS A 126 4.71 -3.89 2.49
C CYS A 126 4.15 -5.30 2.67
N ARG A 127 4.36 -5.92 3.83
CA ARG A 127 3.69 -7.19 4.16
C ARG A 127 2.19 -7.00 4.25
N GLU A 128 1.75 -5.92 4.90
CA GLU A 128 0.34 -5.59 5.00
C GLU A 128 -0.28 -5.31 3.63
N PHE A 129 0.39 -4.50 2.80
CA PHE A 129 -0.01 -4.20 1.44
C PHE A 129 -0.18 -5.45 0.57
N THR A 130 0.84 -6.31 0.53
CA THR A 130 0.84 -7.53 -0.30
C THR A 130 -0.09 -8.63 0.22
N SER A 131 -0.33 -8.69 1.53
CA SER A 131 -1.27 -9.64 2.14
C SER A 131 -2.74 -9.25 2.01
N ASN A 132 -3.02 -8.00 1.64
CA ASN A 132 -4.39 -7.51 1.46
C ASN A 132 -5.08 -8.24 0.28
N PRO A 133 -6.32 -8.74 0.43
CA PRO A 133 -7.04 -9.41 -0.66
C PRO A 133 -7.18 -8.58 -1.94
N LYS A 134 -7.30 -7.25 -1.81
CA LYS A 134 -7.37 -6.32 -2.94
C LYS A 134 -6.11 -6.36 -3.78
N PHE A 135 -4.93 -6.49 -3.16
CA PHE A 135 -3.67 -6.63 -3.90
C PHE A 135 -3.69 -7.86 -4.83
N SER A 136 -4.20 -8.99 -4.33
CA SER A 136 -4.31 -10.23 -5.12
C SER A 136 -5.19 -10.06 -6.36
N GLN A 137 -6.25 -9.24 -6.27
CA GLN A 137 -7.15 -8.94 -7.39
C GLN A 137 -6.48 -8.05 -8.45
N LEU A 138 -5.53 -7.21 -8.06
CA LEU A 138 -4.82 -6.28 -8.94
C LEU A 138 -3.57 -6.90 -9.60
N ARG A 139 -3.19 -8.14 -9.24
CA ARG A 139 -1.94 -8.76 -9.71
C ARG A 139 -1.83 -8.92 -11.21
N LYS A 140 -2.97 -9.09 -11.89
CA LYS A 140 -3.03 -9.25 -13.34
C LYS A 140 -4.33 -8.66 -13.86
N THR A 141 -4.22 -7.63 -14.69
CA THR A 141 -5.36 -6.95 -15.30
C THR A 141 -5.10 -6.76 -16.79
N LYS A 142 -6.08 -7.11 -17.63
CA LYS A 142 -5.96 -6.95 -19.08
C LYS A 142 -5.89 -5.45 -19.44
N LEU A 143 -4.93 -5.04 -20.26
CA LEU A 143 -4.74 -3.61 -20.58
C LEU A 143 -5.91 -3.03 -21.38
N ASN A 144 -6.43 -3.81 -22.33
CA ASN A 144 -7.62 -3.46 -23.12
C ASN A 144 -8.81 -4.29 -22.62
N TYR A 145 -10.03 -3.80 -22.72
CA TYR A 145 -11.23 -4.63 -22.47
C TYR A 145 -11.49 -5.49 -23.71
#